data_AF-A0A7C2PVL2-F1
#
_entry.id   AF-A0A7C2PVL2-F1
#
_cell.length_a   1.000
_cell.length_b   1.000
_cell.length_c   1.000
_cell.angle_alpha   90.00
_cell.angle_beta   90.00
_cell.angle_gamma   90.00
#
_symmetry.space_group_name_H-M   'P 1'
#
loop_
_entity.id
_entity.type
_entity.pdbx_description
1 polymer ?
#
loop_
_entity_poly.entity_id
_entity_poly.type
_entity_poly.pdbx_seq_one_letter_code
_entity_poly.pdbx_strand_id
1 'polypeptide(L)' 'MRIYRLDSFGLENLRLVEAEPPKPGPGDVALDVQAISLNYRDLLVIRGQYNPKLKLPATPISDGAGVV' A
#
# COMPACT_ATOMS: atom_id res chain seq x y z
N MET A 1 8.45 4.89 9.40
CA MET A 1 8.32 3.56 8.77
C MET A 1 8.42 3.72 7.27
N ARG A 2 8.92 2.70 6.56
CA ARG A 2 9.04 2.75 5.09
C ARG A 2 7.81 2.16 4.42
N ILE A 3 7.31 2.84 3.39
CA ILE A 3 6.19 2.37 2.58
C ILE A 3 6.52 2.51 1.10
N TYR A 4 5.97 1.62 0.27
CA TYR A 4 5.86 1.88 -1.15
C TYR A 4 4.63 2.77 -1.40
N ARG A 5 4.85 3.99 -1.88
CA ARG A 5 3.79 4.95 -2.19
C ARG A 5 3.66 5.11 -3.70
N LEU A 6 2.44 5.05 -4.19
CA LEU A 6 2.07 5.28 -5.58
C LEU A 6 1.49 6.70 -5.70
N ASP A 7 2.25 7.61 -6.31
CA ASP A 7 1.86 9.03 -6.46
C ASP A 7 1.02 9.29 -7.73
N SER A 8 1.15 8.43 -8.74
CA SER A 8 0.39 8.40 -10.00
C SER A 8 0.35 6.96 -10.50
N PHE A 9 -0.61 6.58 -11.35
CA PHE A 9 -0.64 5.23 -11.92
C PHE A 9 0.62 4.96 -12.76
N GLY A 10 1.06 3.70 -12.80
CA GLY A 10 2.30 3.27 -13.47
C GLY A 10 3.35 2.77 -12.47
N LEU A 11 4.10 1.73 -12.86
CA LEU A 11 5.10 1.12 -11.98
C LEU A 11 6.27 2.08 -11.70
N GLU A 12 6.60 2.92 -12.67
CA GLU A 12 7.60 3.98 -12.62
C GLU A 12 7.28 5.07 -11.57
N ASN A 13 6.03 5.15 -11.13
CA ASN A 13 5.56 6.10 -10.14
C ASN A 13 5.50 5.52 -8.72
N LEU A 14 5.89 4.25 -8.53
CA LEU A 14 6.00 3.61 -7.22
C LEU A 14 7.35 3.96 -6.57
N ARG A 15 7.30 4.55 -5.36
CA ARG A 15 8.50 5.00 -4.65
C ARG A 15 8.52 4.48 -3.22
N LEU A 16 9.69 4.04 -2.76
CA LEU A 16 9.91 3.76 -1.34
C LEU A 16 10.15 5.09 -0.62
N VAL A 17 9.31 5.41 0.36
CA VAL A 17 9.38 6.67 1.13
C VAL A 17 9.30 6.40 2.62
N GLU A 18 9.82 7.33 3.43
CA GLU A 18 9.57 7.37 4.87
C GLU A 18 8.20 8.02 5.15
N ALA A 19 7.48 7.46 6.13
CA ALA A 19 6.19 7.93 6.61
C ALA A 19 6.06 7.73 8.11
N GLU A 20 5.21 8.53 8.75
CA GLU A 20 4.84 8.30 10.15
C GLU A 20 4.04 7.01 10.31
N PRO A 21 4.26 6.21 11.37
CA PRO A 21 3.40 5.08 11.68
C PRO A 21 1.94 5.52 11.87
N PRO A 22 0.95 4.73 11.40
CA PRO A 22 -0.46 5.07 11.57
C PRO A 22 -0.84 5.03 13.05
N LYS A 23 -1.77 5.90 13.44
CA LYS A 23 -2.40 5.86 14.77
C LYS A 23 -3.76 5.17 14.62
N PRO A 24 -3.95 3.94 15.12
CA PRO A 24 -5.22 3.23 14.98
C PRO A 24 -6.31 3.96 15.78
N GLY A 25 -7.50 4.10 15.19
CA GLY A 25 -8.69 4.58 15.88
C GLY A 25 -9.45 3.46 16.59
N PRO A 26 -10.60 3.77 17.22
CA PRO A 26 -11.46 2.75 17.81
C PRO A 26 -11.91 1.72 16.77
N GLY A 27 -11.54 0.45 16.98
CA GLY A 27 -11.87 -0.66 16.07
C GLY A 27 -10.82 -0.96 15.01
N ASP A 28 -9.79 -0.12 14.86
CA ASP A 28 -8.67 -0.38 13.96
C ASP A 28 -7.58 -1.23 14.65
N VAL A 29 -6.76 -1.90 13.85
CA VAL A 29 -5.57 -2.64 14.30
C VAL A 29 -4.36 -2.08 13.57
N ALA A 30 -3.35 -1.65 14.33
CA ALA A 30 -2.03 -1.38 13.77
C ALA A 30 -1.23 -2.69 13.76
N LEU A 31 -0.53 -2.96 12.66
CA LEU A 31 0.33 -4.12 12.52
C LEU A 31 1.76 -3.66 12.21
N ASP A 32 2.74 -4.20 12.93
CA ASP A 32 4.13 -4.21 12.50
C ASP A 32 4.31 -5.28 11.42
N VAL A 33 4.22 -4.85 10.16
CA VAL A 33 4.24 -5.72 8.98
C VAL A 33 5.61 -6.36 8.80
N GLN A 34 5.65 -7.69 8.86
CA GLN A 34 6.87 -8.49 8.70
C GLN A 34 7.00 -9.07 7.28
N ALA A 35 5.88 -9.34 6.61
CA ALA A 35 5.86 -9.92 5.27
C ALA A 35 4.67 -9.42 4.46
N ILE A 36 4.87 -9.35 3.14
CA ILE A 36 3.84 -9.07 2.13
C ILE A 36 3.97 -10.09 1.00
N SER A 37 2.88 -10.30 0.25
CA SER A 37 2.89 -11.04 -1.00
C SER A 37 2.63 -10.09 -2.18
N LEU A 38 2.95 -10.55 -3.39
CA LEU A 38 2.61 -9.86 -4.63
C LEU A 38 1.61 -10.71 -5.40
N ASN A 39 0.45 -10.14 -5.66
CA ASN A 39 -0.58 -10.74 -6.49
C ASN A 39 -0.66 -10.01 -7.84
N TYR A 40 -1.19 -10.67 -8.87
CA TYR A 40 -1.39 -10.03 -10.17
C TYR A 40 -2.31 -8.80 -10.08
N ARG A 41 -3.28 -8.81 -9.15
CA ARG A 41 -4.17 -7.67 -8.90
C ARG A 41 -3.41 -6.42 -8.44
N ASP A 42 -2.28 -6.57 -7.75
CA ASP A 42 -1.50 -5.42 -7.28
C ASP A 42 -0.88 -4.69 -8.46
N LEU A 43 -0.44 -5.43 -9.48
CA LEU A 43 -0.01 -4.85 -10.75
C LEU A 43 -1.15 -4.12 -11.47
N LEU A 44 -2.37 -4.68 -11.45
CA LEU A 44 -3.55 -4.02 -12.02
C LEU A 44 -3.93 -2.75 -11.25
N VAL A 45 -3.78 -2.73 -9.92
CA VAL A 45 -3.99 -1.54 -9.08
C VAL A 45 -2.96 -0.46 -9.42
N ILE A 46 -1.68 -0.83 -9.48
CA ILE A 46 -0.59 0.09 -9.82
C ILE A 46 -0.79 0.70 -11.22
N ARG A 47 -1.24 -0.09 -12.19
CA ARG A 47 -1.54 0.37 -13.56
C ARG A 47 -2.86 1.14 -13.70
N GLY A 48 -3.64 1.28 -12.62
CA GLY A 48 -4.97 1.91 -12.66
C GLY A 48 -6.03 1.10 -13.40
N GLN A 49 -5.78 -0.17 -13.69
CA GLN A 49 -6.69 -1.06 -14.42
C GLN A 49 -7.68 -1.78 -13.50
N TYR A 50 -7.35 -1.93 -12.21
CA TYR A 50 -8.25 -2.53 -11.22
C TYR A 50 -9.27 -1.53 -10.65
N ASN A 51 -8.81 -0.33 -10.31
CA ASN A 51 -9.66 0.79 -9.87
C ASN A 51 -9.12 2.11 -10.44
N PRO A 52 -9.57 2.51 -11.65
CA PRO A 52 -9.15 3.76 -12.28
C PRO A 52 -9.48 5.03 -11.49
N LYS A 53 -10.37 4.94 -10.48
CA LYS A 53 -10.79 6.05 -9.61
C LYS A 53 -10.15 6.00 -8.22
N LEU A 54 -9.13 5.16 -8.01
CA LEU A 54 -8.38 5.12 -6.77
C LEU A 54 -7.83 6.51 -6.44
N LYS A 55 -8.06 6.99 -5.21
CA LYS A 55 -7.46 8.24 -4.74
C LYS A 55 -5.96 8.01 -4.49
N LEU A 56 -5.15 8.90 -5.05
CA LEU A 56 -3.69 8.90 -4.88
C LEU A 56 -3.27 10.12 -4.05
N PRO A 57 -2.17 10.05 -3.27
CA PRO A 57 -1.26 8.92 -3.18
C PRO A 57 -1.84 7.73 -2.40
N ALA A 58 -1.39 6.52 -2.73
CA ALA A 58 -1.83 5.29 -2.07
C ALA A 58 -0.64 4.36 -1.76
N THR A 59 -0.77 3.53 -0.71
CA THR A 59 0.10 2.38 -0.47
C THR A 59 -0.56 1.15 -1.09
N PRO A 60 -0.08 0.63 -2.23
CA PRO A 60 -0.64 -0.57 -2.84
C PRO A 60 -0.23 -1.82 -2.04
N ILE A 61 -0.66 -3.00 -2.52
CA ILE A 61 -0.57 -4.34 -1.90
C ILE A 61 -1.89 -4.79 -1.28
N SER A 62 -2.27 -6.05 -1.54
CA SER A 62 -3.52 -6.64 -1.06
C SER A 62 -3.38 -7.45 0.22
N ASP A 63 -2.21 -8.03 0.47
CA ASP A 63 -2.01 -9.00 1.55
C ASP A 63 -0.75 -8.65 2.36
N GLY A 64 -0.80 -8.91 3.66
CA GLY A 64 0.34 -8.77 4.56
C GLY A 64 0.15 -9.59 5.84
N ALA A 65 1.26 -9.88 6.50
CA ALA A 65 1.30 -10.52 7.81
C ALA A 65 2.26 -9.79 8.73
N GLY A 66 1.90 -9.68 10.00
CA GLY A 66 2.64 -8.92 11.00
C GLY A 66 2.18 -9.20 12.41
N VAL A 67 2.71 -8.42 13.35
CA VAL A 67 2.39 -8.49 14.77
C VAL A 67 1.56 -7.26 15.16
N VAL A 68 0.54 -7.44 16.01
CA VAL A 68 -0.26 -6.35 16.58
C VAL A 68 0.52 -5.61 17.66
#